data_AF-A0A3S4V1T3-F1
#
_entry.id   AF-A0A3S4V1T3-F1
#
_cell.length_a   1.000
_cell.length_b   1.000
_cell.length_c   1.000
_cell.angle_alpha   90.00
_cell.angle_beta   90.00
_cell.angle_gamma   90.00
#
_symmetry.space_group_name_H-M   'P 1'
#
loop_
_entity.id
_entity.type
_entity.pdbx_description
1 polymer ?
#
loop_
_entity_poly.entity_id
_entity_poly.type
_entity_poly.pdbx_seq_one_letter_code
_entity_poly.pdbx_strand_id
1 'polypeptide(L)'
;MAPEVNELGAVVLTHPDGTTALLCFTGADAMGEWDARARPVPGHLDDLAATVDEAGAQVLLIDVAGPVPMVIGPDLIAQLSAGRRLVKLDDGGYGWMSVAR
;
A
#
# COMPACT_ATOMS: atom_id res chain seq x y z
N MET A 1 32.09 -3.94 3.83
CA MET A 1 31.42 -3.12 4.85
C MET A 1 29.94 -3.21 4.52
N ALA A 2 29.14 -3.89 5.35
CA ALA A 2 27.69 -3.89 5.16
C ALA A 2 27.19 -2.45 5.40
N PRO A 3 26.22 -1.95 4.62
CA PRO A 3 25.70 -0.61 4.84
C PRO A 3 25.15 -0.51 6.27
N GLU A 4 25.49 0.57 6.95
CA GLU A 4 24.93 0.92 8.25
C GLU A 4 23.48 1.33 8.00
N VAL A 5 22.53 0.41 8.25
CA VAL A 5 21.10 0.65 8.00
C VAL A 5 20.56 1.50 9.15
N ASN A 6 20.82 2.81 9.11
CA ASN A 6 20.26 3.77 10.06
C ASN A 6 18.91 4.34 9.60
N GLU A 7 18.46 4.03 8.38
CA GLU A 7 17.20 4.49 7.83
C GLU A 7 16.25 3.31 7.59
N LEU A 8 15.11 3.34 8.25
CA LEU A 8 13.97 2.49 7.94
C LEU A 8 13.31 3.07 6.68
N GLY A 9 13.48 2.39 5.55
CA GLY A 9 12.87 2.78 4.27
C GLY A 9 11.68 1.90 3.94
N ALA A 10 10.66 2.50 3.32
CA ALA A 10 9.61 1.75 2.64
C ALA A 10 10.21 0.90 1.50
N VAL A 11 9.71 -0.32 1.31
CA VAL A 11 10.20 -1.21 0.26
C VAL A 11 9.39 -1.00 -1.01
N VAL A 12 10.08 -0.66 -2.10
CA VAL A 12 9.50 -0.60 -3.44
C VAL A 12 10.05 -1.77 -4.26
N LEU A 13 9.14 -2.58 -4.78
CA LEU A 13 9.47 -3.68 -5.67
C LEU A 13 9.26 -3.24 -7.13
N THR A 14 10.08 -3.75 -8.03
CA THR A 14 9.93 -3.51 -9.48
C THR A 14 9.59 -4.82 -10.16
N HIS A 15 8.43 -4.87 -10.82
CA HIS A 15 8.05 -5.99 -11.67
C HIS A 15 8.85 -5.93 -13.00
N PRO A 16 9.11 -7.07 -13.69
CA PRO A 16 9.89 -7.07 -14.93
C PRO A 16 9.35 -6.21 -16.08
N ASP A 17 8.05 -5.85 -16.06
CA ASP A 17 7.46 -4.90 -17.02
C ASP A 17 7.73 -3.41 -16.68
N GLY A 18 8.39 -3.15 -15.55
CA GLY A 18 8.74 -1.81 -15.07
C GLY A 18 7.76 -1.21 -14.06
N THR A 19 6.63 -1.87 -13.74
CA THR A 19 5.73 -1.37 -12.70
C THR A 19 6.38 -1.42 -11.33
N THR A 20 6.27 -0.32 -10.57
CA THR A 20 6.80 -0.22 -9.20
C THR A 20 5.66 -0.33 -8.18
N ALA A 21 5.87 -1.14 -7.15
CA ALA A 21 4.89 -1.40 -6.10
C ALA A 21 5.46 -1.08 -4.72
N LEU A 22 4.77 -0.22 -3.98
CA LEU A 22 5.02 -0.03 -2.56
C LEU A 22 4.49 -1.25 -1.82
N LEU A 23 5.35 -1.93 -1.09
CA LEU A 23 5.00 -3.12 -0.31
C LEU A 23 4.36 -2.71 1.01
N CYS A 24 3.19 -3.27 1.31
CA CYS A 24 2.52 -3.12 2.59
C CYS A 24 1.87 -4.44 3.03
N PHE A 25 1.42 -4.47 4.28
CA PHE A 25 0.92 -5.69 4.91
C PHE A 25 -0.33 -5.41 5.73
N THR A 26 -1.25 -6.37 5.74
CA THR A 26 -2.47 -6.28 6.57
C THR A 26 -2.18 -6.48 8.06
N GLY A 27 -1.05 -7.12 8.38
CA GLY A 27 -0.63 -7.41 9.75
C GLY A 27 0.87 -7.70 9.87
N ALA A 28 1.35 -7.68 11.12
CA ALA A 28 2.76 -7.97 11.42
C ALA A 28 3.14 -9.44 11.22
N ASP A 29 2.15 -10.34 11.29
CA ASP A 29 2.25 -11.75 10.92
C ASP A 29 2.54 -11.91 9.43
N ALA A 30 1.73 -11.33 8.55
CA ALA A 30 1.96 -11.37 7.10
C ALA A 30 3.30 -10.72 6.69
N MET A 31 3.68 -9.62 7.37
CA MET A 31 4.99 -9.00 7.19
C MET A 31 6.14 -9.93 7.62
N GLY A 32 5.98 -10.63 8.74
CA GLY A 32 6.96 -11.57 9.27
C GLY A 32 7.12 -12.83 8.41
N GLU A 33 6.04 -13.28 7.75
CA GLU A 33 6.09 -14.35 6.74
C GLU A 33 6.92 -13.93 5.52
N TRP A 34 6.90 -12.65 5.16
CA TRP A 34 7.74 -12.11 4.08
C TRP A 34 9.21 -11.92 4.48
N ASP A 35 9.50 -11.18 5.56
CA ASP A 35 10.85 -11.05 6.13
C ASP A 35 10.77 -10.94 7.66
N ALA A 36 11.27 -11.97 8.36
CA ALA A 36 11.26 -12.02 9.83
C ALA A 36 12.06 -10.90 10.53
N ARG A 37 12.89 -10.15 9.79
CA ARG A 37 13.64 -8.99 10.32
C ARG A 37 12.90 -7.67 10.10
N ALA A 38 11.83 -7.66 9.30
CA ALA A 38 11.04 -6.47 9.04
C ALA A 38 10.46 -5.90 10.35
N ARG A 39 10.35 -4.57 10.40
CA ARG A 39 9.80 -3.82 11.53
C ARG A 39 8.58 -3.07 11.03
N PRO A 40 7.43 -3.15 11.72
CA PRO A 40 6.21 -2.54 11.22
C PRO A 40 6.24 -1.02 11.40
N VAL A 41 5.73 -0.31 10.39
CA VAL A 41 5.33 1.09 10.49
C VAL A 41 3.81 1.13 10.34
N PRO A 42 3.05 1.45 11.41
CA PRO A 42 1.60 1.46 11.34
C PRO A 42 1.11 2.65 10.52
N GLY A 43 0.14 2.43 9.65
CA GLY A 43 -0.52 3.47 8.87
C GLY A 43 -1.90 3.01 8.44
N HIS A 44 -2.83 3.96 8.27
CA HIS A 44 -4.11 3.67 7.64
C HIS A 44 -3.94 3.55 6.12
N LEU A 45 -4.96 3.01 5.44
CA LEU A 45 -4.89 2.80 3.98
C LEU A 45 -4.74 4.10 3.19
N ASP A 46 -5.32 5.19 3.68
CA ASP A 46 -5.16 6.55 3.13
C ASP A 46 -3.72 7.06 3.29
N ASP A 47 -3.08 6.83 4.44
CA ASP A 47 -1.66 7.14 4.65
C ASP A 47 -0.78 6.35 3.68
N LEU A 48 -1.00 5.03 3.58
CA LEU A 48 -0.25 4.15 2.67
C LEU A 48 -0.43 4.56 1.20
N ALA A 49 -1.64 4.94 0.80
CA ALA A 49 -1.93 5.40 -0.55
C ALA A 49 -1.21 6.73 -0.86
N ALA A 50 -1.12 7.66 0.11
CA ALA A 50 -0.35 8.88 -0.05
C ALA A 50 1.17 8.59 -0.18
N THR A 51 1.69 7.62 0.57
CA THR A 51 3.10 7.22 0.52
C THR A 51 3.49 6.56 -0.81
N VAL A 52 2.55 6.03 -1.61
CA VAL A 52 2.87 5.47 -2.94
C VAL A 52 3.63 6.48 -3.80
N ASP A 53 3.12 7.71 -3.87
CA ASP A 53 3.74 8.78 -4.67
C ASP A 53 5.07 9.23 -4.05
N GLU A 54 5.12 9.38 -2.72
CA GLU A 54 6.33 9.78 -1.98
C GLU A 54 7.48 8.77 -2.16
N ALA A 55 7.15 7.48 -2.23
CA ALA A 55 8.09 6.39 -2.44
C ALA A 55 8.46 6.18 -3.93
N GLY A 56 7.85 6.92 -4.86
CA GLY A 56 8.06 6.72 -6.30
C GLY A 56 7.49 5.40 -6.83
N ALA A 57 6.50 4.84 -6.13
CA ALA A 57 5.77 3.65 -6.56
C ALA A 57 4.54 4.04 -7.41
N GLN A 58 3.90 3.04 -8.02
CA GLN A 58 2.68 3.21 -8.82
C GLN A 58 1.46 2.53 -8.18
N VAL A 59 1.69 1.47 -7.42
CA VAL A 59 0.64 0.64 -6.82
C VAL A 59 1.00 0.25 -5.39
N LEU A 60 0.01 -0.17 -4.60
CA LEU A 60 0.27 -0.93 -3.38
C LEU A 60 0.25 -2.42 -3.69
N LEU A 61 1.26 -3.16 -3.22
CA LEU A 61 1.25 -4.62 -3.17
C LEU A 61 1.08 -5.05 -1.71
N ILE A 62 0.02 -5.80 -1.44
CA ILE A 62 -0.39 -6.22 -0.11
C ILE A 62 -0.10 -7.71 0.06
N ASP A 63 0.53 -8.07 1.18
CA ASP A 63 0.75 -9.45 1.63
C ASP A 63 1.39 -10.35 0.56
N VAL A 64 2.55 -9.91 0.03
CA VAL A 64 3.25 -10.57 -1.09
C VAL A 64 3.60 -12.05 -0.83
N ALA A 65 3.74 -12.45 0.44
CA ALA A 65 4.04 -13.83 0.84
C ALA A 65 2.81 -14.75 0.79
N GLY A 66 1.58 -14.21 0.72
CA GLY A 66 0.34 -14.96 0.62
C GLY A 66 -0.47 -15.01 1.93
N PRO A 67 -1.54 -15.84 1.97
CA PRO A 67 -1.98 -16.78 0.95
C PRO A 67 -2.66 -16.13 -0.27
N VAL A 68 -3.06 -14.86 -0.17
CA VAL A 68 -3.75 -14.13 -1.24
C VAL A 68 -3.10 -12.75 -1.42
N PRO A 69 -2.04 -12.63 -2.24
CA PRO A 69 -1.45 -11.34 -2.53
C PRO A 69 -2.45 -10.47 -3.32
N MET A 70 -2.49 -9.18 -3.02
CA MET A 70 -3.43 -8.23 -3.63
C MET A 70 -2.71 -6.96 -4.10
N VAL A 71 -3.18 -6.38 -5.20
CA VAL A 71 -2.71 -5.08 -5.68
C VAL A 71 -3.84 -4.08 -5.63
N ILE A 72 -3.56 -2.87 -5.11
CA ILE A 72 -4.43 -1.70 -5.28
C ILE A 72 -3.82 -0.82 -6.37
N GLY A 73 -4.53 -0.71 -7.49
CA GLY A 73 -4.09 0.00 -8.68
C GLY A 73 -4.18 1.53 -8.57
N PRO A 74 -3.56 2.26 -9.52
CA PRO A 74 -3.37 3.71 -9.43
C PRO A 74 -4.68 4.51 -9.34
N ASP A 75 -5.73 4.01 -9.99
CA ASP A 75 -7.07 4.59 -10.00
C ASP A 75 -7.72 4.62 -8.61
N LEU A 76 -7.55 3.54 -7.82
CA LEU A 76 -7.97 3.50 -6.43
C LEU A 76 -7.03 4.29 -5.52
N ILE A 77 -5.71 4.19 -5.74
CA ILE A 77 -4.71 4.94 -4.97
C ILE A 77 -5.01 6.44 -4.99
N ALA A 78 -5.29 7.02 -6.16
CA ALA A 78 -5.60 8.44 -6.29
C ALA A 78 -6.84 8.89 -5.50
N GLN A 79 -7.83 8.00 -5.31
CA GLN A 79 -9.01 8.32 -4.51
C GLN A 79 -8.74 8.17 -3.02
N LEU A 80 -8.03 7.11 -2.63
CA LEU A 80 -7.68 6.80 -1.25
C LEU A 80 -6.73 7.85 -0.66
N SER A 81 -5.70 8.27 -1.40
CA SER A 81 -4.76 9.31 -0.97
C SER A 81 -5.43 10.67 -0.79
N ALA A 82 -6.52 10.92 -1.53
CA ALA A 82 -7.36 12.10 -1.35
C ALA A 82 -8.33 11.99 -0.14
N GLY A 83 -8.22 10.94 0.67
CA GLY A 83 -9.07 10.69 1.84
C GLY A 83 -10.50 10.25 1.50
N ARG A 84 -10.75 9.82 0.26
CA ARG A 84 -12.09 9.39 -0.18
C ARG A 84 -12.34 7.95 0.25
N ARG A 85 -13.58 7.67 0.64
CA ARG A 85 -14.02 6.34 1.11
C ARG A 85 -14.95 5.73 0.06
N LEU A 86 -14.68 4.49 -0.33
CA LEU A 86 -15.58 3.74 -1.20
C LEU A 86 -16.84 3.38 -0.40
N VAL A 87 -18.01 3.71 -0.94
CA VAL A 87 -19.30 3.40 -0.33
C VAL A 87 -20.16 2.65 -1.33
N LYS A 88 -20.94 1.68 -0.83
CA LYS A 88 -21.94 0.97 -1.63
C LYS A 88 -23.23 1.79 -1.68
N LEU A 89 -23.82 1.92 -2.85
CA LEU A 89 -25.07 2.65 -3.09
C LEU A 89 -26.25 1.68 -3.11
N ASP A 90 -27.47 2.21 -2.91
CA ASP A 90 -28.71 1.42 -2.86
C ASP A 90 -29.04 0.73 -4.19
N ASP A 91 -28.56 1.29 -5.31
CA ASP A 91 -28.69 0.71 -6.65
C ASP A 91 -27.71 -0.46 -6.90
N GLY A 92 -26.94 -0.85 -5.89
CA GLY A 92 -25.93 -1.91 -5.96
C GLY A 92 -24.59 -1.46 -6.54
N GLY A 93 -24.49 -0.20 -6.98
CA GLY A 93 -23.24 0.42 -7.43
C GLY A 93 -22.34 0.86 -6.27
N TYR A 94 -21.24 1.53 -6.65
CA TYR A 94 -20.31 2.13 -5.71
C TYR A 94 -20.09 3.60 -6.03
N GLY A 95 -19.85 4.40 -5.00
CA GLY A 95 -19.49 5.80 -5.10
C GLY A 95 -18.34 6.16 -4.16
N TRP A 96 -17.82 7.37 -4.34
CA TRP A 96 -16.81 7.94 -3.45
C TRP A 96 -17.45 8.94 -2.51
N MET A 97 -17.32 8.68 -1.22
CA MET A 97 -17.66 9.64 -0.17
C MET A 97 -16.43 10.46 0.20
N SER A 98 -16.61 11.77 0.34
CA SER A 98 -15.61 12.69 0.85
C SER A 98 -16.22 13.60 1.92
N VAL A 99 -15.39 14.14 2.79
CA VAL A 99 -15.80 15.22 3.69
C VAL A 99 -15.84 16.51 2.87
N ALA A 100 -17.00 17.17 2.82
CA ALA A 100 -17.08 18.52 2.27
C ALA A 100 -16.24 19.44 3.16
N ARG A 101 -15.18 20.02 2.58
CA ARG A 101 -14.39 21.07 3.24
C ARG A 101 -15.13 22.39 3.21
#